data_AF-A0A5C7V477-F1
#
_entry.id   AF-A0A5C7V477-F1
#
_cell.length_a   1.000
_cell.length_b   1.000
_cell.length_c   1.000
_cell.angle_alpha   90.00
_cell.angle_beta   90.00
_cell.angle_gamma   90.00
#
_symmetry.space_group_name_H-M   'P 1'
#
loop_
_entity.id
_entity.type
_entity.pdbx_description
1 polymer ?
#
loop_
_entity_poly.entity_id
_entity_poly.type
_entity_poly.pdbx_seq_one_letter_code
_entity_poly.pdbx_strand_id
1 'polypeptide(L)'
;MRALLLALALCCVGARAADDAEFEAARRGFVARPEGQIKAEDGRVVWDFADYAFVQGEPPPTVDAKLWRHARLNNEIGLFKVTDSPAGAIWQLRGFDLANLTLVEGQTGWIVIDTLSSRETAAAAMAFARRHLGDKPVSAVIFTHSHVDHFGGALGVATAEEVAQRKIPVVASAGFMEEATSENILVGTAM
;
A
#
# COMPACT_ATOMS: atom_id res chain seq x y z
N MET A 1 -27.81 -24.97 5.23
CA MET A 1 -27.12 -24.87 3.93
C MET A 1 -27.93 -24.19 2.83
N ARG A 2 -29.19 -24.55 2.55
CA ARG A 2 -29.96 -23.95 1.44
C ARG A 2 -30.18 -22.43 1.56
N ALA A 3 -30.37 -21.89 2.77
CA ALA A 3 -30.57 -20.44 2.96
C ALA A 3 -29.30 -19.60 2.71
N LEU A 4 -28.10 -20.15 2.99
CA LEU A 4 -26.83 -19.45 2.78
C LEU A 4 -26.45 -19.38 1.29
N LEU A 5 -26.65 -20.49 0.57
CA LEU A 5 -26.47 -20.52 -0.89
C LEU A 5 -27.46 -19.60 -1.64
N LEU A 6 -28.67 -19.42 -1.09
CA LEU A 6 -29.67 -18.54 -1.70
C LEU A 6 -29.29 -17.05 -1.54
N ALA A 7 -28.70 -16.66 -0.41
CA ALA A 7 -28.24 -15.29 -0.19
C ALA A 7 -27.11 -14.89 -1.15
N LEU A 8 -26.16 -15.80 -1.40
CA LEU A 8 -25.04 -15.58 -2.33
C LEU A 8 -25.49 -15.46 -3.80
N ALA A 9 -26.52 -16.20 -4.20
CA ALA A 9 -27.03 -16.19 -5.58
C ALA A 9 -27.76 -14.88 -5.97
N LEU A 10 -28.35 -14.16 -5.01
CA LEU A 10 -29.05 -12.90 -5.28
C LEU A 10 -28.12 -11.71 -5.55
N CYS A 11 -26.83 -11.79 -5.18
CA CYS A 11 -25.87 -10.69 -5.39
C CYS A 11 -25.36 -10.55 -6.83
N CYS A 12 -25.67 -11.50 -7.73
CA CYS A 12 -25.08 -11.57 -9.07
C CYS A 12 -25.82 -10.76 -10.16
N VAL A 13 -26.94 -10.10 -9.85
CA VAL A 13 -27.76 -9.38 -10.85
C VAL A 13 -27.43 -7.88 -10.82
N GLY A 14 -26.52 -7.39 -11.68
CA GLY A 14 -26.49 -5.96 -12.04
C GLY A 14 -25.17 -5.24 -12.40
N ALA A 15 -24.00 -5.86 -12.57
CA ALA A 15 -22.71 -5.10 -12.56
C ALA A 15 -21.92 -4.94 -13.88
N ARG A 16 -22.41 -5.46 -15.01
CA ARG A 16 -21.51 -5.80 -16.15
C ARG A 16 -20.77 -4.63 -16.84
N ALA A 17 -21.23 -3.37 -16.74
CA ALA A 17 -20.56 -2.22 -17.40
C ALA A 17 -19.66 -1.40 -16.45
N ALA A 18 -19.93 -1.40 -15.14
CA ALA A 18 -19.07 -0.77 -14.14
C ALA A 18 -17.84 -1.64 -13.81
N ASP A 19 -17.93 -2.94 -14.08
CA ASP A 19 -16.86 -3.91 -13.85
C ASP A 19 -15.58 -3.56 -14.61
N ASP A 20 -15.65 -3.28 -15.92
CA ASP A 20 -14.44 -3.08 -16.72
C ASP A 20 -13.71 -1.78 -16.36
N ALA A 21 -14.45 -0.70 -16.04
CA ALA A 21 -13.85 0.61 -15.78
C ALA A 21 -12.97 0.63 -14.52
N GLU A 22 -13.34 -0.08 -13.46
CA GLU A 22 -12.55 -0.13 -12.23
C GLU A 22 -11.29 -0.99 -12.38
N PHE A 23 -11.35 -2.09 -13.14
CA PHE A 23 -10.16 -2.88 -13.46
C PHE A 23 -9.19 -2.11 -14.36
N GLU A 24 -9.70 -1.38 -15.35
CA GLU A 24 -8.87 -0.50 -16.18
C GLU A 24 -8.23 0.62 -15.35
N ALA A 25 -8.99 1.23 -14.44
CA ALA A 25 -8.47 2.24 -13.53
C ALA A 25 -7.38 1.68 -12.59
N ALA A 26 -7.59 0.47 -12.04
CA ALA A 26 -6.60 -0.19 -11.21
C ALA A 26 -5.32 -0.49 -11.99
N ARG A 27 -5.40 -0.95 -13.23
CA ARG A 27 -4.23 -1.31 -14.06
C ARG A 27 -3.51 -0.11 -14.68
N ARG A 28 -4.17 1.04 -14.74
CA ARG A 28 -3.63 2.23 -15.41
C ARG A 28 -2.28 2.62 -14.81
N GLY A 29 -1.31 2.81 -15.69
CA GLY A 29 0.04 3.24 -15.32
C GLY A 29 0.92 2.14 -14.72
N PHE A 30 0.52 0.87 -14.78
CA PHE A 30 1.35 -0.26 -14.35
C PHE A 30 2.75 -0.24 -14.98
N VAL A 31 3.78 -0.43 -14.15
CA VAL A 31 5.20 -0.45 -14.55
C VAL A 31 5.81 -1.82 -14.33
N ALA A 32 5.66 -2.36 -13.11
CA ALA A 32 6.28 -3.62 -12.72
C ALA A 32 5.52 -4.25 -11.56
N ARG A 33 5.49 -5.59 -11.51
CA ARG A 33 4.88 -6.38 -10.44
C ARG A 33 5.98 -6.97 -9.55
N PRO A 34 5.85 -6.91 -8.21
CA PRO A 34 6.76 -7.60 -7.31
C PRO A 34 6.48 -9.11 -7.27
N GLU A 35 7.49 -9.87 -6.88
CA GLU A 35 7.42 -11.32 -6.71
C GLU A 35 8.14 -11.74 -5.42
N GLY A 36 7.82 -12.92 -4.91
CA GLY A 36 8.46 -13.52 -3.75
C GLY A 36 7.90 -13.02 -2.41
N GLN A 37 8.76 -13.08 -1.39
CA GLN A 37 8.41 -12.79 -0.01
C GLN A 37 9.27 -11.66 0.55
N ILE A 38 8.65 -10.78 1.33
CA ILE A 38 9.32 -9.84 2.21
C ILE A 38 9.49 -10.55 3.56
N LYS A 39 10.72 -10.63 4.05
CA LYS A 39 11.07 -11.33 5.30
C LYS A 39 11.72 -10.38 6.29
N ALA A 40 11.45 -10.62 7.56
CA ALA A 40 12.19 -10.03 8.67
C ALA A 40 13.59 -10.66 8.77
N GLU A 41 14.48 -10.03 9.56
CA GLU A 41 15.85 -10.50 9.76
C GLU A 41 15.93 -11.91 10.37
N ASP A 42 14.94 -12.28 11.19
CA ASP A 42 14.79 -13.61 11.78
C ASP A 42 14.23 -14.67 10.80
N GLY A 43 13.97 -14.28 9.55
CA GLY A 43 13.46 -15.16 8.50
C GLY A 43 11.95 -15.32 8.47
N ARG A 44 11.19 -14.71 9.40
CA ARG A 44 9.73 -14.72 9.35
C ARG A 44 9.23 -14.00 8.10
N VAL A 45 8.21 -14.56 7.45
CA VAL A 45 7.53 -13.91 6.33
C VAL A 45 6.67 -12.78 6.88
N VAL A 46 6.93 -11.56 6.41
CA VAL A 46 6.14 -10.36 6.73
C VAL A 46 5.05 -10.14 5.68
N TRP A 47 5.38 -10.40 4.42
CA TRP A 47 4.45 -10.28 3.30
C TRP A 47 4.80 -11.26 2.19
N ASP A 48 3.81 -11.95 1.61
CA ASP A 48 4.00 -12.84 0.46
C ASP A 48 3.09 -12.41 -0.69
N PHE A 49 3.71 -12.04 -1.82
CA PHE A 49 2.96 -11.60 -3.01
C PHE A 49 2.18 -12.74 -3.69
N ALA A 50 2.44 -13.99 -3.32
CA ALA A 50 1.76 -15.17 -3.85
C ALA A 50 0.53 -15.61 -3.03
N ASP A 51 0.32 -15.09 -1.81
CA ASP A 51 -0.76 -15.54 -0.90
C ASP A 51 -2.15 -15.48 -1.55
N TYR A 52 -2.37 -14.50 -2.42
CA TYR A 52 -3.65 -14.29 -3.12
C TYR A 52 -3.61 -14.68 -4.60
N ALA A 53 -2.64 -15.49 -5.05
CA ALA A 53 -2.56 -15.94 -6.45
C ALA A 53 -3.81 -16.72 -6.91
N PHE A 54 -4.55 -17.33 -5.98
CA PHE A 54 -5.79 -18.06 -6.25
C PHE A 54 -6.99 -17.14 -6.56
N VAL A 55 -6.88 -15.83 -6.30
CA VAL A 55 -7.97 -14.85 -6.50
C VAL A 55 -8.04 -14.43 -7.97
N GLN A 56 -8.60 -15.32 -8.79
CA GLN A 56 -8.73 -15.18 -10.25
C GLN A 56 -10.08 -15.75 -10.71
N GLY A 57 -10.61 -15.25 -11.83
CA GLY A 57 -11.83 -15.79 -12.44
C GLY A 57 -13.10 -15.60 -11.61
N GLU A 58 -14.04 -16.55 -11.73
CA GLU A 58 -15.34 -16.54 -11.06
C GLU A 58 -15.24 -16.82 -9.56
N PRO A 59 -16.11 -16.22 -8.72
CA PRO A 59 -16.10 -16.43 -7.28
C PRO A 59 -16.43 -17.88 -6.92
N PRO A 60 -15.72 -18.50 -5.96
CA PRO A 60 -16.11 -19.79 -5.41
C PRO A 60 -17.44 -19.66 -4.65
N PRO A 61 -18.23 -20.75 -4.51
CA PRO A 61 -19.56 -20.71 -3.88
C PRO A 61 -19.53 -20.38 -2.37
N THR A 62 -18.35 -20.27 -1.77
CA THR A 62 -18.13 -19.92 -0.36
C THR A 62 -17.74 -18.46 -0.15
N VAL A 63 -17.63 -17.65 -1.22
CA VAL A 63 -17.24 -16.24 -1.15
C VAL A 63 -18.28 -15.38 -1.84
N ASP A 64 -18.62 -14.25 -1.24
CA ASP A 64 -19.50 -13.27 -1.84
C ASP A 64 -18.91 -12.72 -3.16
N ALA A 65 -19.72 -12.60 -4.20
CA ALA A 65 -19.26 -12.19 -5.52
C ALA A 65 -18.68 -10.77 -5.54
N LYS A 66 -19.22 -9.85 -4.73
CA LYS A 66 -18.72 -8.47 -4.64
C LYS A 66 -17.40 -8.42 -3.88
N LEU A 67 -17.28 -9.21 -2.81
CA LEU A 67 -16.02 -9.36 -2.07
C LEU A 67 -14.93 -9.98 -2.96
N TRP A 68 -15.26 -11.02 -3.73
CA TRP A 68 -14.32 -11.64 -4.66
C TRP A 68 -13.83 -10.66 -5.73
N ARG A 69 -14.76 -9.87 -6.28
CA ARG A 69 -14.43 -8.78 -7.21
C ARG A 69 -13.49 -7.75 -6.59
N HIS A 70 -13.75 -7.32 -5.35
CA HIS A 70 -12.88 -6.37 -4.65
C HIS A 70 -11.50 -6.98 -4.35
N ALA A 71 -11.45 -8.26 -3.97
CA ALA A 71 -10.19 -8.99 -3.78
C ALA A 71 -9.38 -9.05 -5.09
N ARG A 72 -10.03 -9.26 -6.24
CA ARG A 72 -9.37 -9.20 -7.56
C ARG A 72 -8.81 -7.80 -7.85
N LEU A 73 -9.55 -6.73 -7.55
CA LEU A 73 -9.08 -5.35 -7.72
C LEU A 73 -7.87 -5.06 -6.82
N ASN A 74 -7.91 -5.47 -5.56
CA ASN A 74 -6.80 -5.28 -4.61
C ASN A 74 -5.56 -6.10 -4.99
N ASN A 75 -5.72 -7.16 -5.80
CA ASN A 75 -4.62 -7.99 -6.29
C ASN A 75 -3.90 -7.40 -7.53
N GLU A 76 -4.34 -6.24 -8.02
CA GLU A 76 -3.62 -5.41 -9.00
C GLU A 76 -2.46 -4.66 -8.31
N ILE A 77 -1.49 -5.43 -7.82
CA ILE A 77 -0.32 -4.95 -7.07
C ILE A 77 0.85 -4.58 -7.99
N GLY A 78 1.77 -3.75 -7.52
CA GLY A 78 2.88 -3.26 -8.35
C GLY A 78 3.35 -1.85 -8.08
N LEU A 79 4.28 -1.41 -8.92
CA LEU A 79 4.63 -0.02 -9.12
C LEU A 79 3.78 0.57 -10.25
N PHE A 80 3.17 1.72 -9.99
CA PHE A 80 2.29 2.40 -10.93
C PHE A 80 2.71 3.87 -11.08
N LYS A 81 2.71 4.37 -12.30
CA LYS A 81 2.76 5.80 -12.60
C LYS A 81 1.35 6.36 -12.52
N VAL A 82 1.11 7.27 -11.57
CA VAL A 82 -0.21 7.92 -11.42
C VAL A 82 -0.37 9.01 -12.46
N THR A 83 0.57 9.95 -12.50
CA THR A 83 0.57 11.06 -13.46
C THR A 83 1.94 11.73 -13.51
N ASP A 84 2.17 12.50 -14.56
CA ASP A 84 3.15 13.58 -14.54
C ASP A 84 2.51 14.84 -13.94
N SER A 85 3.29 15.65 -13.24
CA SER A 85 2.89 16.98 -12.78
C SER A 85 3.96 18.01 -13.14
N PRO A 86 3.65 19.31 -13.16
CA PRO A 86 4.67 20.35 -13.36
C PRO A 86 5.81 20.31 -12.32
N ALA A 87 5.57 19.73 -11.14
CA ALA A 87 6.57 19.60 -10.08
C ALA A 87 7.38 18.30 -10.16
N GLY A 88 6.94 17.32 -10.97
CA GLY A 88 7.54 15.99 -11.06
C GLY A 88 6.51 14.87 -11.24
N ALA A 89 6.96 13.66 -11.57
CA ALA A 89 6.07 12.50 -11.69
C ALA A 89 5.63 11.96 -10.32
N ILE A 90 4.39 11.44 -10.28
CA ILE A 90 3.79 10.79 -9.11
C ILE A 90 3.67 9.29 -9.37
N TRP A 91 4.14 8.50 -8.41
CA TRP A 91 4.17 7.06 -8.46
C TRP A 91 3.56 6.46 -7.20
N GLN A 92 3.02 5.25 -7.31
CA GLN A 92 2.52 4.50 -6.16
C GLN A 92 3.02 3.06 -6.19
N LEU A 93 3.41 2.58 -5.01
CA LEU A 93 3.63 1.17 -4.75
C LEU A 93 2.41 0.63 -4.00
N ARG A 94 1.78 -0.37 -4.60
CA ARG A 94 0.51 -0.93 -4.13
C ARG A 94 0.66 -2.42 -3.86
N GLY A 95 0.07 -2.89 -2.77
CA GLY A 95 0.08 -4.29 -2.36
C GLY A 95 1.43 -4.81 -1.86
N PHE A 96 2.32 -3.92 -1.42
CA PHE A 96 3.48 -4.23 -0.58
C PHE A 96 3.10 -4.36 0.90
N ASP A 97 1.92 -3.85 1.25
CA ASP A 97 1.31 -3.80 2.57
C ASP A 97 -0.20 -3.53 2.35
N LEU A 98 -0.95 -3.31 3.43
CA LEU A 98 -2.34 -2.87 3.39
C LEU A 98 -2.50 -1.50 2.72
N ALA A 99 -1.67 -0.53 3.11
CA ALA A 99 -1.65 0.81 2.54
C ALA A 99 -0.80 0.90 1.27
N ASN A 100 -0.90 2.04 0.58
CA ASN A 100 -0.01 2.38 -0.54
C ASN A 100 1.10 3.31 -0.05
N LEU A 101 2.30 3.14 -0.62
CA LEU A 101 3.38 4.13 -0.49
C LEU A 101 3.41 4.99 -1.75
N THR A 102 3.30 6.31 -1.61
CA THR A 102 3.32 7.22 -2.74
C THR A 102 4.66 7.95 -2.82
N LEU A 103 5.24 8.01 -4.01
CA LEU A 103 6.45 8.76 -4.31
C LEU A 103 6.12 9.94 -5.22
N VAL A 104 6.44 11.14 -4.76
CA VAL A 104 6.39 12.35 -5.57
C VAL A 104 7.83 12.77 -5.87
N GLU A 105 8.15 12.92 -7.15
CA GLU A 105 9.43 13.45 -7.57
C GLU A 105 9.56 14.92 -7.14
N GLY A 106 10.57 15.21 -6.33
CA GLY A 106 10.95 16.56 -5.94
C GLY A 106 12.28 16.98 -6.57
N GLN A 107 12.64 18.25 -6.39
CA GLN A 107 13.85 18.84 -6.98
C GLN A 107 15.15 18.19 -6.47
N THR A 108 15.17 17.70 -5.23
CA THR A 108 16.36 17.16 -4.56
C THR A 108 16.23 15.68 -4.19
N GLY A 109 15.10 15.04 -4.49
CA GLY A 109 14.83 13.69 -4.03
C GLY A 109 13.35 13.34 -4.02
N TRP A 110 13.02 12.19 -3.45
CA TRP A 110 11.66 11.72 -3.28
C TRP A 110 10.97 12.36 -2.07
N ILE A 111 9.78 12.91 -2.29
CA ILE A 111 8.82 13.16 -1.23
C ILE A 111 8.01 11.87 -1.08
N VAL A 112 8.09 11.24 0.09
CA VAL A 112 7.38 10.00 0.40
C VAL A 112 6.11 10.34 1.14
N ILE A 113 4.96 9.88 0.66
CA ILE A 113 3.68 10.02 1.35
C ILE A 113 3.24 8.64 1.81
N ASP A 114 3.11 8.53 3.13
CA ASP A 114 2.87 7.33 3.90
C ASP A 114 3.96 6.25 3.74
N THR A 115 4.15 5.46 4.78
CA THR A 115 5.33 4.62 4.94
C THR A 115 5.01 3.17 5.26
N LEU A 116 3.78 2.72 4.97
CA LEU A 116 3.33 1.36 5.21
C LEU A 116 3.36 0.98 6.71
N SER A 117 3.01 -0.26 7.03
CA SER A 117 2.82 -0.71 8.41
C SER A 117 4.12 -1.13 9.09
N SER A 118 5.13 -1.56 8.33
CA SER A 118 6.36 -2.14 8.88
C SER A 118 7.62 -1.61 8.19
N ARG A 119 8.73 -1.65 8.91
CA ARG A 119 10.05 -1.28 8.38
C ARG A 119 10.40 -2.12 7.15
N GLU A 120 10.09 -3.41 7.20
CA GLU A 120 10.39 -4.40 6.18
C GLU A 120 9.63 -4.11 4.88
N THR A 121 8.31 -3.88 4.96
CA THR A 121 7.47 -3.59 3.80
C THR A 121 7.86 -2.26 3.16
N ALA A 122 8.11 -1.23 3.97
CA ALA A 122 8.56 0.08 3.48
C ALA A 122 9.93 0.01 2.80
N ALA A 123 10.90 -0.67 3.42
CA ALA A 123 12.23 -0.85 2.85
C ALA A 123 12.19 -1.64 1.53
N ALA A 124 11.37 -2.70 1.46
CA ALA A 124 11.18 -3.48 0.25
C ALA A 124 10.51 -2.65 -0.87
N ALA A 125 9.51 -1.84 -0.54
CA ALA A 125 8.85 -0.92 -1.46
C ALA A 125 9.85 0.12 -2.01
N MET A 126 10.61 0.80 -1.13
CA MET A 126 11.63 1.75 -1.56
C MET A 126 12.72 1.10 -2.43
N ALA A 127 13.19 -0.10 -2.05
CA ALA A 127 14.16 -0.84 -2.84
C ALA A 127 13.59 -1.26 -4.21
N PHE A 128 12.32 -1.63 -4.28
CA PHE A 128 11.64 -1.92 -5.53
C PHE A 128 11.57 -0.68 -6.43
N ALA A 129 11.13 0.45 -5.88
CA ALA A 129 11.06 1.72 -6.60
C ALA A 129 12.44 2.13 -7.15
N ARG A 130 13.51 2.03 -6.35
CA ARG A 130 14.89 2.36 -6.75
C ARG A 130 15.37 1.60 -7.98
N ARG A 131 14.98 0.32 -8.13
CA ARG A 131 15.34 -0.49 -9.31
C ARG A 131 14.72 0.01 -10.60
N HIS A 132 13.57 0.68 -10.54
CA HIS A 132 12.83 1.13 -11.71
C HIS A 132 12.93 2.63 -11.97
N LEU A 133 13.08 3.44 -10.91
CA LEU A 133 13.00 4.90 -10.95
C LEU A 133 14.34 5.60 -10.64
N GLY A 134 15.37 4.81 -10.29
CA GLY A 134 16.67 5.30 -9.84
C GLY A 134 16.73 5.58 -8.34
N ASP A 135 17.94 5.69 -7.82
CA ASP A 135 18.22 5.82 -6.39
C ASP A 135 18.34 7.29 -5.94
N LYS A 136 17.23 8.02 -6.06
CA LYS A 136 17.16 9.38 -5.49
C LYS A 136 16.97 9.29 -3.97
N PRO A 137 17.60 10.19 -3.20
CA PRO A 137 17.44 10.20 -1.76
C PRO A 137 16.03 10.64 -1.36
N VAL A 138 15.58 10.27 -0.16
CA VAL A 138 14.37 10.86 0.43
C VAL A 138 14.65 12.31 0.80
N SER A 139 13.75 13.21 0.43
CA SER A 139 13.85 14.66 0.68
C SER A 139 12.76 15.18 1.61
N ALA A 140 11.63 14.48 1.74
CA ALA A 140 10.59 14.73 2.75
C ALA A 140 9.74 13.47 2.97
N VAL A 141 9.09 13.41 4.13
CA VAL A 141 8.09 12.38 4.47
C VAL A 141 6.80 13.07 4.91
N ILE A 142 5.67 12.57 4.45
CA ILE A 142 4.33 13.04 4.83
C ILE A 142 3.56 11.87 5.39
N PHE A 143 3.03 12.00 6.61
CA PHE A 143 2.02 11.08 7.14
C PHE A 143 0.64 11.71 6.95
N THR A 144 -0.22 11.04 6.20
CA THR A 144 -1.56 11.56 5.88
C THR A 144 -2.49 11.54 7.09
N HIS A 145 -2.39 10.51 7.94
CA HIS A 145 -3.16 10.39 9.17
C HIS A 145 -2.50 9.41 10.15
N SER A 146 -3.10 9.25 11.34
CA SER A 146 -2.53 8.63 12.53
C SER A 146 -2.75 7.12 12.68
N HIS A 147 -3.05 6.38 11.61
CA HIS A 147 -3.11 4.92 11.66
C HIS A 147 -1.76 4.29 11.26
N VAL A 148 -1.45 3.14 11.87
CA VAL A 148 -0.12 2.51 11.80
C VAL A 148 0.32 2.15 10.38
N ASP A 149 -0.60 1.83 9.48
CA ASP A 149 -0.32 1.52 8.08
C ASP A 149 0.19 2.72 7.27
N HIS A 150 0.16 3.92 7.84
CA HIS A 150 0.65 5.14 7.20
C HIS A 150 2.00 5.64 7.77
N PHE A 151 2.38 5.25 8.98
CA PHE A 151 3.64 5.71 9.62
C PHE A 151 4.53 4.59 10.16
N GLY A 152 4.03 3.36 10.30
CA GLY A 152 4.70 2.26 11.00
C GLY A 152 6.04 1.85 10.36
N GLY A 153 6.15 1.99 9.04
CA GLY A 153 7.37 1.69 8.29
C GLY A 153 8.32 2.86 8.08
N ALA A 154 8.15 4.00 8.78
CA ALA A 154 8.97 5.20 8.59
C ALA A 154 10.49 4.92 8.64
N LEU A 155 10.95 4.05 9.55
CA LEU A 155 12.37 3.67 9.68
C LEU A 155 12.88 2.76 8.55
N GLY A 156 12.00 2.24 7.69
CA GLY A 156 12.36 1.58 6.44
C GLY A 156 12.58 2.57 5.28
N VAL A 157 12.07 3.79 5.42
CA VAL A 157 12.18 4.88 4.44
C VAL A 157 13.37 5.79 4.74
N ALA A 158 13.48 6.27 5.98
CA ALA A 158 14.59 7.12 6.43
C ALA A 158 14.85 6.89 7.93
N THR A 159 16.12 6.87 8.32
CA THR A 159 16.48 6.72 9.74
C THR A 159 16.28 8.04 10.49
N ALA A 160 16.08 7.97 11.82
CA ALA A 160 15.95 9.17 12.63
C ALA A 160 17.22 10.05 12.57
N GLU A 161 18.39 9.41 12.51
CA GLU A 161 19.69 10.06 12.35
C GLU A 161 19.79 10.78 11.01
N GLU A 162 19.38 10.13 9.92
CA GLU A 162 19.37 10.73 8.58
C GLU A 162 18.42 11.92 8.52
N VAL A 163 17.21 11.79 9.09
CA VAL A 163 16.23 12.88 9.18
C VAL A 163 16.82 14.08 9.92
N ALA A 164 17.47 13.86 11.06
CA ALA A 164 18.08 14.93 11.84
C ALA A 164 19.28 15.58 11.12
N GLN A 165 20.18 14.78 10.55
CA GLN A 165 21.41 15.26 9.89
C GLN A 165 21.11 16.04 8.61
N ARG A 166 20.23 15.50 7.76
CA ARG A 166 19.86 16.08 6.47
C ARG A 166 18.72 17.09 6.58
N LYS A 167 18.13 17.24 7.78
CA LYS A 167 16.96 18.08 8.06
C LYS A 167 15.78 17.75 7.15
N ILE A 168 15.51 16.45 6.99
CA ILE A 168 14.38 15.97 6.18
C ILE A 168 13.09 16.40 6.87
N PRO A 169 12.20 17.16 6.20
CA PRO A 169 10.90 17.49 6.77
C PRO A 169 10.05 16.23 6.94
N VAL A 170 9.50 16.04 8.14
CA VAL A 170 8.46 15.05 8.42
C VAL A 170 7.19 15.83 8.75
N VAL A 171 6.20 15.73 7.87
CA VAL A 171 4.97 16.52 7.94
C VAL A 171 3.80 15.61 8.32
N ALA A 172 3.00 16.04 9.27
CA ALA A 172 1.78 15.35 9.68
C ALA A 172 0.70 16.37 10.09
N SER A 173 -0.53 15.91 10.26
CA SER A 173 -1.63 16.73 10.76
C SER A 173 -1.38 17.21 12.20
N ALA A 174 -2.00 18.34 12.57
CA ALA A 174 -2.07 18.73 13.97
C ALA A 174 -2.80 17.64 14.78
N GLY A 175 -2.29 17.29 15.96
CA GLY A 175 -2.81 16.21 16.80
C GLY A 175 -2.30 14.81 16.45
N PHE A 176 -1.52 14.64 15.37
CA PHE A 176 -1.05 13.32 14.91
C PHE A 176 -0.43 12.47 16.03
N MET A 177 0.47 13.04 16.84
CA MET A 177 1.16 12.27 17.89
C MET A 177 0.23 11.82 19.01
N GLU A 178 -0.78 12.62 19.35
CA GLU A 178 -1.76 12.27 20.38
C GLU A 178 -2.60 11.08 19.91
N GLU A 179 -3.16 11.16 18.70
CA GLU A 179 -4.02 10.11 18.16
C GLU A 179 -3.24 8.82 17.84
N ALA A 180 -2.04 8.94 17.26
CA ALA A 180 -1.23 7.78 16.93
C ALA A 180 -0.81 7.00 18.19
N THR A 181 -0.61 7.68 19.32
CA THR A 181 -0.23 7.01 20.57
C THR A 181 -1.42 6.54 21.39
N SER A 182 -2.55 7.27 21.35
CA SER A 182 -3.77 6.90 22.06
C SER A 182 -4.27 5.54 21.59
N GLU A 183 -4.42 5.37 20.28
CA GLU A 183 -4.87 4.16 19.63
C GLU A 183 -3.86 3.01 19.80
N ASN A 184 -2.61 3.23 19.38
CA ASN A 184 -1.67 2.12 19.20
C ASN A 184 -0.92 1.72 20.48
N ILE A 185 -0.86 2.59 21.49
CA ILE A 185 -0.12 2.34 22.73
C ILE A 185 -1.04 2.31 23.94
N LEU A 186 -1.86 3.34 24.16
CA LEU A 186 -2.65 3.44 25.40
C LEU A 186 -3.75 2.37 25.46
N VAL A 187 -4.42 2.10 24.33
CA VAL A 187 -5.43 1.02 24.23
C VAL A 187 -4.98 -0.17 23.39
N GLY A 188 -3.70 -0.21 23.01
CA GLY A 188 -3.16 -1.18 22.05
C GLY A 188 -3.25 -2.66 22.46
N THR A 189 -3.40 -3.00 23.74
CA THR A 189 -3.62 -4.42 24.16
C THR A 189 -5.04 -4.91 23.86
N ALA A 190 -6.01 -3.99 23.81
CA ALA A 190 -7.41 -4.34 23.55
C ALA A 190 -7.77 -4.32 22.06
N MET A 191 -7.02 -3.56 21.26
CA MET A 191 -7.14 -3.45 19.80
C MET A 191 -6.46 -4.63 19.11
#